data_AF-Q5QBU5-F1
#
_entry.id   AF-Q5QBU5-F1
#
_cell.length_a   1.000
_cell.length_b   1.000
_cell.length_c   1.000
_cell.angle_alpha   90.00
_cell.angle_beta   90.00
_cell.angle_gamma   90.00
#
_symmetry.space_group_name_H-M   'P 1'
#
loop_
_entity.id
_entity.type
_entity.pdbx_description
1 polymer ?
#
loop_
_entity_poly.entity_id
_entity_poly.type
_entity_poly.pdbx_seq_one_letter_code
_entity_poly.pdbx_strand_id
1 'polypeptide(L)'
;IWYFKGVPSRLGYLLDLAPKDLEKVIYFAAYMITHVDTEMRERDLPSLEAKISVERQHIEQRRDADVEARQKKLEADLAELEAAGAKGDQRRKVREGAEREMRQLRDRAQRELDRLDEVWSRFKNLKVQDLEGDELLYREMRDRFGRYFKGGMGAQAIQDRLISFDLDAEAENLRETIRSGKGQKKARALKRLKVVSAFLNTTNSPRG
;
A
#
# COMPACT_ATOMS: atom_id res chain seq x y z
N ILE A 1 18.63 7.09 19.99
CA ILE A 1 19.23 5.73 20.13
C ILE A 1 18.77 5.03 21.41
N TRP A 2 18.95 5.61 22.60
CA TRP A 2 18.63 4.98 23.90
C TRP A 2 17.16 4.56 24.08
N TYR A 3 16.20 5.38 23.64
CA TYR A 3 14.75 5.09 23.72
C TYR A 3 14.24 4.08 22.66
N PHE A 4 15.05 3.83 21.63
CA PHE A 4 14.75 2.92 20.52
C PHE A 4 15.40 1.54 20.71
N LYS A 5 16.73 1.48 20.89
CA LYS A 5 17.54 0.26 21.01
C LYS A 5 17.48 -0.38 22.40
N GLY A 6 16.99 0.33 23.42
CA GLY A 6 16.79 -0.24 24.75
C GLY A 6 15.72 -1.33 24.74
N VAL A 7 15.93 -2.43 25.46
CA VAL A 7 14.96 -3.53 25.58
C VAL A 7 14.28 -3.46 26.96
N PRO A 8 12.95 -3.28 27.03
CA PRO A 8 12.02 -3.09 25.91
C PRO A 8 12.03 -1.66 25.34
N SER A 9 11.74 -1.53 24.04
CA SER A 9 11.74 -0.23 23.35
C SER A 9 10.62 0.67 23.89
N ARG A 10 10.98 1.79 24.52
CA ARG A 10 10.01 2.75 25.06
C ARG A 10 9.21 3.39 23.92
N LEU A 11 9.89 3.72 22.82
CA LEU A 11 9.24 4.28 21.64
C LEU A 11 8.31 3.26 20.96
N GLY A 12 8.74 1.99 20.89
CA GLY A 12 7.91 0.91 20.37
C GLY A 12 6.63 0.70 21.20
N TYR A 13 6.72 0.77 22.53
CA TYR A 13 5.51 0.68 23.36
C TYR A 13 4.62 1.90 23.29
N LEU A 14 5.20 3.10 23.18
CA LEU A 14 4.42 4.33 23.02
C LEU A 14 3.61 4.30 21.72
N LEU A 15 4.28 4.06 20.59
CA LEU A 15 3.67 4.08 19.26
C LEU A 15 3.02 2.75 18.84
N ASP A 16 3.02 1.74 19.70
CA ASP A 16 2.61 0.35 19.38
C ASP A 16 3.34 -0.34 18.22
N LEU A 17 4.54 0.13 17.88
CA LEU A 17 5.34 -0.42 16.78
C LEU A 17 6.30 -1.50 17.28
N ALA A 18 6.45 -2.57 16.48
CA ALA A 18 7.49 -3.55 16.71
C ALA A 18 8.87 -2.89 16.51
N PRO A 19 9.93 -3.31 17.27
CA PRO A 19 11.26 -2.73 17.11
C PRO A 19 11.79 -2.79 15.67
N LYS A 20 11.53 -3.88 14.94
CA LYS A 20 11.95 -4.04 13.53
C LYS A 20 11.25 -3.06 12.59
N ASP A 21 10.00 -2.75 12.85
CA ASP A 21 9.21 -1.83 12.02
C ASP A 21 9.64 -0.39 12.26
N LEU A 22 9.89 -0.05 13.53
CA LEU A 22 10.47 1.22 13.91
C LEU A 22 11.89 1.40 13.32
N GLU A 23 12.67 0.33 13.27
CA GLU A 23 13.98 0.31 12.61
C GLU A 23 13.88 0.64 11.12
N LYS A 24 12.93 0.04 10.40
CA LYS A 24 12.70 0.33 8.97
C LYS A 24 12.38 1.81 8.74
N VAL A 25 11.56 2.43 9.58
CA VAL A 25 11.25 3.86 9.43
C VAL A 25 12.49 4.71 9.70
N ILE A 26 13.19 4.47 10.82
CA ILE A 26 14.37 5.27 11.22
C ILE A 26 15.49 5.19 10.18
N TYR A 27 15.72 4.03 9.57
CA TYR A 27 16.76 3.82 8.57
C TYR A 27 16.25 3.92 7.12
N PHE A 28 15.16 4.66 6.89
CA PHE A 28 14.67 5.01 5.54
C PHE A 28 14.32 3.80 4.64
N ALA A 29 13.94 2.67 5.24
CA ALA A 29 13.52 1.47 4.52
C ALA A 29 12.00 1.33 4.37
N ALA A 30 11.21 2.11 5.12
CA ALA A 30 9.75 2.14 4.96
C ALA A 30 9.19 3.53 5.31
N TYR A 31 8.21 3.98 4.54
CA TYR A 31 7.40 5.15 4.85
C TYR A 31 6.44 4.81 5.99
N MET A 32 6.24 5.74 6.91
CA MET A 32 5.17 5.70 7.91
C MET A 32 4.13 6.75 7.58
N ILE A 33 2.86 6.36 7.59
CA ILE A 33 1.74 7.29 7.45
C ILE A 33 1.58 8.08 8.74
N THR A 34 1.71 9.40 8.68
CA THR A 34 1.66 10.30 9.85
C THR A 34 0.30 10.97 10.00
N HIS A 35 -0.49 11.05 8.92
CA HIS A 35 -1.82 11.64 8.93
C HIS A 35 -2.69 11.04 7.82
N VAL A 36 -3.99 10.89 8.11
CA VAL A 36 -5.03 10.54 7.14
C VAL A 36 -6.24 11.43 7.44
N ASP A 37 -6.71 12.15 6.44
CA ASP A 37 -7.96 12.91 6.49
C ASP A 37 -9.12 11.97 6.14
N THR A 38 -9.70 11.36 7.17
CA THR A 38 -10.77 10.36 7.00
C THR A 38 -12.06 11.00 6.50
N GLU A 39 -12.39 12.19 6.96
CA GLU A 39 -13.62 12.90 6.55
C GLU A 39 -13.57 13.29 5.08
N MET A 40 -12.46 13.88 4.63
CA MET A 40 -12.28 14.24 3.22
C MET A 40 -12.26 12.99 2.34
N ARG A 41 -11.60 11.91 2.78
CA ARG A 41 -11.56 10.64 2.05
C ARG A 41 -12.95 10.05 1.90
N GLU A 42 -13.74 9.98 2.97
CA GLU A 42 -15.10 9.42 2.96
C GLU A 42 -16.05 10.22 2.08
N ARG A 43 -16.01 11.56 2.20
CA ARG A 43 -16.83 12.46 1.37
C ARG A 43 -16.55 12.28 -0.13
N ASP A 44 -15.27 12.19 -0.50
CA ASP A 44 -14.87 12.14 -1.89
C ASP A 44 -14.83 10.70 -2.45
N LEU A 45 -14.96 9.67 -1.60
CA LEU A 45 -14.79 8.26 -1.94
C LEU A 45 -15.57 7.81 -3.19
N PRO A 46 -16.88 8.15 -3.35
CA PRO A 46 -17.64 7.72 -4.53
C PRO A 46 -17.06 8.28 -5.84
N SER A 47 -16.59 9.52 -5.80
CA SER A 47 -15.98 10.16 -6.97
C SER A 47 -14.63 9.56 -7.34
N LEU A 48 -13.85 9.14 -6.33
CA LEU A 48 -12.57 8.46 -6.54
C LEU A 48 -12.79 7.05 -7.09
N GLU A 49 -13.76 6.31 -6.55
CA GLU A 49 -14.15 4.98 -7.04
C GLU A 49 -14.57 5.02 -8.51
N ALA A 50 -15.38 6.02 -8.90
CA ALA A 50 -15.78 6.20 -10.29
C ALA A 50 -14.57 6.47 -11.20
N LYS A 51 -13.61 7.30 -10.78
CA LYS A 51 -12.38 7.58 -11.56
C LYS A 51 -11.53 6.33 -11.75
N ILE A 52 -11.30 5.55 -10.70
CA ILE A 52 -10.54 4.29 -10.76
C ILE A 52 -11.26 3.28 -11.64
N SER A 53 -12.60 3.21 -11.57
CA SER A 53 -13.39 2.33 -12.43
C SER A 53 -13.25 2.68 -13.91
N VAL A 54 -13.27 3.97 -14.27
CA VAL A 54 -13.06 4.42 -15.66
C VAL A 54 -11.64 4.10 -16.14
N GLU A 55 -10.62 4.35 -15.32
CA GLU A 55 -9.22 4.01 -15.65
C GLU A 55 -9.06 2.50 -15.88
N ARG A 56 -9.66 1.68 -15.02
CA ARG A 56 -9.71 0.23 -15.18
C ARG A 56 -10.35 -0.18 -16.51
N GLN A 57 -11.50 0.39 -16.85
CA GLN A 57 -12.18 0.13 -18.12
C GLN A 57 -11.32 0.52 -19.33
N HIS A 58 -10.60 1.64 -19.26
CA HIS A 58 -9.70 2.06 -20.33
C HIS A 58 -8.55 1.06 -20.56
N ILE A 59 -7.97 0.52 -19.48
CA ILE A 59 -6.91 -0.51 -19.58
C ILE A 59 -7.47 -1.79 -20.23
N GLU A 60 -8.66 -2.21 -19.82
CA GLU A 60 -9.34 -3.39 -20.38
C GLU A 60 -9.68 -3.20 -21.85
N GLN A 61 -10.27 -2.07 -22.23
CA GLN A 61 -10.60 -1.76 -23.62
C GLN A 61 -9.36 -1.69 -24.51
N ARG A 62 -8.27 -1.07 -24.03
CA ARG A 62 -6.99 -1.04 -24.76
C ARG A 62 -6.44 -2.45 -24.96
N ARG A 63 -6.41 -3.27 -23.91
CA ARG A 63 -6.00 -4.68 -23.98
C ARG A 63 -6.80 -5.43 -25.04
N ASP A 64 -8.12 -5.30 -25.01
CA ASP A 64 -9.02 -6.04 -25.90
C ASP A 64 -8.83 -5.61 -27.35
N ALA A 65 -8.70 -4.30 -27.60
CA ALA A 65 -8.40 -3.76 -28.92
C ALA A 65 -7.04 -4.23 -29.45
N ASP A 66 -5.98 -4.22 -28.63
CA ASP A 66 -4.65 -4.68 -29.02
C ASP A 66 -4.63 -6.18 -29.36
N VAL A 67 -5.32 -6.99 -28.56
CA VAL A 67 -5.46 -8.43 -28.77
C VAL A 67 -6.27 -8.70 -30.05
N GLU A 68 -7.38 -7.99 -30.26
CA GLU A 68 -8.20 -8.12 -31.47
C GLU A 68 -7.41 -7.73 -32.73
N ALA A 69 -6.67 -6.61 -32.68
CA ALA A 69 -5.81 -6.17 -33.78
C ALA A 69 -4.74 -7.22 -34.09
N ARG A 70 -4.14 -7.83 -33.05
CA ARG A 70 -3.14 -8.88 -33.23
C ARG A 70 -3.72 -10.16 -33.82
N GLN A 71 -4.94 -10.52 -33.41
CA GLN A 71 -5.70 -11.66 -33.93
C GLN A 71 -6.03 -11.47 -35.42
N LYS A 72 -6.55 -10.29 -35.80
CA LYS A 72 -6.81 -9.95 -37.22
C LYS A 72 -5.55 -10.02 -38.07
N LYS A 73 -4.42 -9.56 -37.53
CA LYS A 73 -3.12 -9.68 -38.21
C LYS A 73 -2.71 -11.15 -38.38
N LEU A 74 -2.88 -11.98 -37.35
CA LEU A 74 -2.59 -13.42 -37.46
C LEU A 74 -3.42 -14.08 -38.56
N GLU A 75 -4.71 -13.76 -38.64
CA GLU A 75 -5.60 -14.30 -39.68
C GLU A 75 -5.14 -13.90 -41.08
N ALA A 76 -4.75 -12.64 -41.27
CA ALA A 76 -4.18 -12.15 -42.53
C ALA A 76 -2.84 -12.85 -42.87
N ASP A 77 -1.91 -12.94 -41.92
CA ASP A 77 -0.62 -13.60 -42.09
C ASP A 77 -0.79 -15.09 -42.47
N LEU A 78 -1.75 -15.78 -41.85
CA LEU A 78 -2.05 -17.18 -42.17
C LEU A 78 -2.68 -17.36 -43.54
N ALA A 79 -3.58 -16.46 -43.94
CA ALA A 79 -4.20 -16.48 -45.27
C ALA A 79 -3.16 -16.24 -46.38
N GLU A 80 -2.24 -15.30 -46.18
CA GLU A 80 -1.13 -15.05 -47.11
C GLU A 80 -0.20 -16.27 -47.23
N LEU A 81 0.16 -16.89 -46.11
CA LEU A 81 0.97 -18.12 -46.10
C LEU A 81 0.26 -19.29 -46.79
N GLU A 82 -1.05 -19.43 -46.62
CA GLU A 82 -1.83 -20.46 -47.31
C GLU A 82 -1.87 -20.22 -48.82
N ALA A 83 -2.09 -18.97 -49.26
CA ALA A 83 -2.04 -18.59 -50.67
C ALA A 83 -0.65 -18.82 -51.30
N ALA A 84 0.41 -18.62 -50.52
CA ALA A 84 1.79 -18.89 -50.93
C ALA A 84 2.18 -20.39 -50.89
N GLY A 85 1.26 -21.30 -50.51
CA GLY A 85 1.52 -22.73 -50.45
C GLY A 85 2.43 -23.15 -49.29
N ALA A 86 2.48 -22.38 -48.20
CA ALA A 86 3.32 -22.67 -47.05
C ALA A 86 2.95 -23.99 -46.38
N LYS A 87 3.97 -24.72 -45.90
CA LYS A 87 3.80 -26.00 -45.20
C LYS A 87 3.07 -25.83 -43.87
N GLY A 88 2.44 -26.90 -43.38
CA GLY A 88 1.75 -26.91 -42.08
C GLY A 88 2.64 -26.47 -40.91
N ASP A 89 3.92 -26.86 -40.90
CA ASP A 89 4.88 -26.44 -39.86
C ASP A 89 5.14 -24.92 -39.85
N GLN A 90 5.21 -24.29 -41.02
CA GLN A 90 5.41 -22.84 -41.14
C GLN A 90 4.19 -22.08 -40.59
N ARG A 91 2.98 -22.49 -40.97
CA ARG A 91 1.72 -21.91 -40.46
C ARG A 91 1.58 -22.11 -38.95
N ARG A 92 1.96 -23.29 -38.43
CA ARG A 92 1.96 -23.58 -37.00
C ARG A 92 2.88 -22.65 -36.22
N LYS A 93 4.11 -22.45 -36.68
CA LYS A 93 5.07 -21.54 -36.03
C LYS A 93 4.57 -20.10 -35.94
N VAL A 94 3.95 -19.60 -37.02
CA VAL A 94 3.36 -18.25 -37.03
C VAL A 94 2.21 -18.14 -36.02
N ARG A 95 1.33 -19.15 -35.97
CA ARG A 95 0.25 -19.21 -34.98
C ARG A 95 0.78 -19.20 -33.55
N GLU A 96 1.73 -20.08 -33.22
CA GLU A 96 2.32 -20.16 -31.87
C GLU A 96 3.00 -18.84 -31.46
N GLY A 97 3.67 -18.16 -32.41
CA GLY A 97 4.25 -16.84 -32.18
C GLY A 97 3.20 -15.77 -31.86
N ALA A 98 2.13 -15.72 -32.63
CA ALA A 98 1.03 -14.77 -32.40
C ALA A 98 0.27 -15.04 -31.09
N GLU A 99 0.03 -16.30 -30.75
CA GLU A 99 -0.57 -16.71 -29.47
C GLU A 99 0.29 -16.26 -28.29
N ARG A 100 1.61 -16.40 -28.40
CA ARG A 100 2.56 -15.91 -27.39
C ARG A 100 2.50 -14.38 -27.26
N GLU A 101 2.45 -13.65 -28.36
CA GLU A 101 2.33 -12.18 -28.35
C GLU A 101 1.01 -11.70 -27.74
N MET A 102 -0.11 -12.31 -28.11
CA MET A 102 -1.42 -12.02 -27.50
C MET A 102 -1.44 -12.33 -26.00
N ARG A 103 -0.80 -13.42 -25.57
CA ARG A 103 -0.63 -13.72 -24.15
C ARG A 103 0.18 -12.62 -23.45
N GLN A 104 1.30 -12.18 -24.02
CA GLN A 104 2.11 -11.10 -23.45
C GLN A 104 1.36 -9.76 -23.37
N LEU A 105 0.47 -9.47 -24.32
CA LEU A 105 -0.42 -8.31 -24.25
C LEU A 105 -1.37 -8.40 -23.05
N ARG A 106 -2.03 -9.55 -22.87
CA ARG A 106 -2.91 -9.81 -21.72
C ARG A 106 -2.15 -9.73 -20.40
N ASP A 107 -0.99 -10.37 -20.30
CA ASP A 107 -0.17 -10.39 -19.08
C ASP A 107 0.39 -9.01 -18.73
N ARG A 108 0.62 -8.12 -19.71
CA ARG A 108 1.01 -6.73 -19.46
C ARG A 108 -0.15 -5.92 -18.89
N ALA A 109 -1.31 -5.98 -19.53
CA ALA A 109 -2.51 -5.28 -19.04
C ALA A 109 -2.94 -5.78 -17.66
N GLN A 110 -2.85 -7.09 -17.41
CA GLN A 110 -3.21 -7.65 -16.10
C GLN A 110 -2.32 -7.09 -14.98
N ARG A 111 -0.99 -6.99 -15.20
CA ARG A 111 -0.08 -6.40 -14.22
C ARG A 111 -0.40 -4.93 -13.92
N GLU A 112 -0.86 -4.18 -14.91
CA GLU A 112 -1.28 -2.79 -14.74
C GLU A 112 -2.59 -2.69 -13.93
N LEU A 113 -3.55 -3.58 -14.20
CA LEU A 113 -4.79 -3.70 -13.42
C LEU A 113 -4.51 -4.09 -11.96
N ASP A 114 -3.68 -5.11 -11.76
CA ASP A 114 -3.30 -5.58 -10.42
C ASP A 114 -2.63 -4.46 -9.62
N ARG A 115 -1.78 -3.66 -10.28
CA ARG A 115 -1.12 -2.50 -9.66
C ARG A 115 -2.12 -1.40 -9.31
N LEU A 116 -3.04 -1.07 -10.21
CA LEU A 116 -4.10 -0.09 -9.95
C LEU A 116 -4.96 -0.52 -8.75
N ASP A 117 -5.32 -1.81 -8.69
CA ASP A 117 -6.12 -2.39 -7.62
C ASP A 117 -5.35 -2.40 -6.28
N GLU A 118 -4.05 -2.69 -6.29
CA GLU A 118 -3.16 -2.62 -5.12
C GLU A 118 -3.11 -1.18 -4.56
N VAL A 119 -2.82 -0.20 -5.41
CA VAL A 119 -2.75 1.22 -5.05
C VAL A 119 -4.09 1.70 -4.48
N TRP A 120 -5.19 1.36 -5.14
CA TRP A 120 -6.54 1.74 -4.71
C TRP A 120 -6.92 1.10 -3.37
N SER A 121 -6.73 -0.21 -3.24
CA SER A 121 -7.02 -0.96 -2.02
C SER A 121 -6.19 -0.45 -0.84
N ARG A 122 -4.91 -0.15 -1.06
CA ARG A 122 -4.03 0.34 0.00
C ARG A 122 -4.47 1.73 0.47
N PHE A 123 -4.78 2.65 -0.45
CA PHE A 123 -5.30 3.97 -0.12
C PHE A 123 -6.62 3.93 0.67
N LYS A 124 -7.58 3.11 0.22
CA LYS A 124 -8.91 2.99 0.84
C LYS A 124 -8.80 2.52 2.30
N ASN A 125 -7.88 1.61 2.58
CA ASN A 125 -7.68 1.02 3.90
C ASN A 125 -6.57 1.70 4.73
N LEU A 126 -5.97 2.78 4.21
CA LEU A 126 -4.82 3.43 4.83
C LEU A 126 -5.16 4.00 6.21
N LYS A 127 -4.29 3.75 7.19
CA LYS A 127 -4.42 4.26 8.56
C LYS A 127 -3.15 4.98 8.99
N VAL A 128 -3.29 5.88 9.96
CA VAL A 128 -2.14 6.48 10.64
C VAL A 128 -1.31 5.36 11.29
N GLN A 129 0.02 5.47 11.22
CA GLN A 129 1.03 4.48 11.61
C GLN A 129 1.18 3.25 10.71
N ASP A 130 0.36 3.11 9.65
CA ASP A 130 0.63 2.10 8.63
C ASP A 130 2.03 2.32 8.03
N LEU A 131 2.73 1.22 7.75
CA LEU A 131 4.02 1.24 7.08
C LEU A 131 3.88 0.82 5.62
N GLU A 132 4.64 1.48 4.76
CA GLU A 132 4.77 1.13 3.35
C GLU A 132 6.23 0.98 2.96
N GLY A 133 6.61 -0.23 2.58
CA GLY A 133 7.98 -0.59 2.20
C GLY A 133 8.22 -0.56 0.70
N ASP A 134 7.17 -0.66 -0.12
CA ASP A 134 7.28 -0.48 -1.57
C ASP A 134 7.28 1.02 -1.89
N GLU A 135 8.46 1.53 -2.27
CA GLU A 135 8.64 2.94 -2.66
C GLU A 135 7.78 3.33 -3.86
N LEU A 136 7.64 2.44 -4.84
CA LEU A 136 6.84 2.71 -6.03
C LEU A 136 5.36 2.81 -5.64
N LEU A 137 4.89 1.93 -4.75
CA LEU A 137 3.50 1.93 -4.28
C LEU A 137 3.19 3.20 -3.50
N TYR A 138 4.08 3.58 -2.57
CA TYR A 138 3.95 4.83 -1.82
C TYR A 138 3.92 6.05 -2.74
N ARG A 139 4.83 6.11 -3.73
CA ARG A 139 4.89 7.22 -4.68
C ARG A 139 3.60 7.32 -5.49
N GLU A 140 3.11 6.21 -6.04
CA GLU A 140 1.85 6.20 -6.80
C GLU A 140 0.65 6.59 -5.93
N MET A 141 0.56 6.08 -4.70
CA MET A 141 -0.46 6.52 -3.75
C MET A 141 -0.38 8.02 -3.48
N ARG A 142 0.82 8.57 -3.28
CA ARG A 142 1.02 10.01 -3.03
C ARG A 142 0.65 10.84 -4.25
N ASP A 143 1.04 10.40 -5.44
CA ASP A 143 0.78 11.14 -6.68
C ASP A 143 -0.73 11.18 -6.99
N ARG A 144 -1.47 10.10 -6.70
CA ARG A 144 -2.92 10.01 -6.91
C ARG A 144 -3.76 10.62 -5.77
N PHE A 145 -3.33 10.39 -4.53
CA PHE A 145 -4.16 10.60 -3.33
C PHE A 145 -3.46 11.41 -2.22
N GLY A 146 -2.30 12.02 -2.48
CA GLY A 146 -1.50 12.74 -1.48
C GLY A 146 -2.19 13.93 -0.81
N ARG A 147 -3.37 14.36 -1.30
CA ARG A 147 -4.22 15.33 -0.62
C ARG A 147 -4.90 14.79 0.64
N TYR A 148 -5.07 13.48 0.74
CA TYR A 148 -5.83 12.80 1.80
C TYR A 148 -4.96 12.22 2.91
N PHE A 149 -3.66 12.11 2.70
CA PHE A 149 -2.76 11.53 3.68
C PHE A 149 -1.38 12.16 3.60
N LYS A 150 -0.63 12.07 4.69
CA LYS A 150 0.78 12.42 4.75
C LYS A 150 1.55 11.22 5.28
N GLY A 151 2.75 11.01 4.74
CA GLY A 151 3.68 10.02 5.24
C GLY A 151 5.12 10.49 5.04
N GLY A 152 6.04 9.84 5.73
CA GLY A 152 7.45 10.15 5.65
C GLY A 152 8.32 9.01 6.15
N MET A 153 9.63 9.20 6.05
CA MET A 153 10.64 8.28 6.56
C MET A 153 11.51 8.97 7.63
N GLY A 154 12.37 8.19 8.25
CA GLY A 154 13.40 8.68 9.16
C GLY A 154 12.84 9.18 10.49
N ALA A 155 13.70 9.88 11.23
CA ALA A 155 13.34 10.46 12.52
C ALA A 155 12.23 11.52 12.42
N GLN A 156 12.12 12.23 11.28
CA GLN A 156 11.08 13.25 11.09
C GLN A 156 9.68 12.64 11.13
N ALA A 157 9.45 11.52 10.44
CA ALA A 157 8.13 10.88 10.47
C ALA A 157 7.75 10.42 11.88
N ILE A 158 8.71 9.88 12.63
CA ILE A 158 8.53 9.52 14.04
C ILE A 158 8.17 10.76 14.86
N GLN A 159 8.88 11.86 14.67
CA GLN A 159 8.61 13.12 15.37
C GLN A 159 7.21 13.65 15.04
N ASP A 160 6.83 13.69 13.77
CA ASP A 160 5.49 14.12 13.33
C ASP A 160 4.40 13.26 13.99
N ARG A 161 4.63 11.94 14.07
CA ARG A 161 3.69 11.05 14.74
C ARG A 161 3.60 11.32 16.24
N LEU A 162 4.72 11.55 16.92
CA LEU A 162 4.74 11.91 18.34
C LEU A 162 4.06 13.26 18.61
N ILE A 163 4.15 14.20 17.68
CA ILE A 163 3.48 15.52 17.79
C ILE A 163 1.97 15.36 17.75
N SER A 164 1.46 14.52 16.85
CA SER A 164 0.03 14.24 16.69
C SER A 164 -0.48 13.11 17.60
N PHE A 165 0.32 12.60 18.54
CA PHE A 165 -0.05 11.47 19.38
C PHE A 165 -0.89 11.94 20.58
N ASP A 166 -2.14 11.50 20.64
CA ASP A 166 -3.02 11.74 21.78
C ASP A 166 -2.76 10.70 22.87
N LEU A 167 -2.05 11.12 23.92
CA LEU A 167 -1.69 10.26 25.04
C LEU A 167 -2.90 9.89 25.90
N ASP A 168 -3.86 10.80 26.06
CA ASP A 168 -5.03 10.60 26.90
C ASP A 168 -5.98 9.59 26.26
N ALA A 169 -6.30 9.78 24.97
CA ALA A 169 -7.10 8.84 24.21
C ALA A 169 -6.45 7.45 24.15
N GLU A 170 -5.13 7.38 23.94
CA GLU A 170 -4.42 6.10 23.96
C GLU A 170 -4.46 5.43 25.35
N ALA A 171 -4.32 6.21 26.43
CA ALA A 171 -4.41 5.67 27.78
C ALA A 171 -5.81 5.08 28.07
N GLU A 172 -6.87 5.74 27.62
CA GLU A 172 -8.24 5.22 27.72
C GLU A 172 -8.43 3.93 26.92
N ASN A 173 -8.00 3.90 25.66
CA ASN A 173 -8.05 2.71 24.80
C ASN A 173 -7.32 1.51 25.42
N LEU A 174 -6.15 1.77 26.02
CA LEU A 174 -5.36 0.75 26.70
C LEU A 174 -6.07 0.24 27.96
N ARG A 175 -6.64 1.13 28.78
CA ARG A 175 -7.42 0.73 29.98
C ARG A 175 -8.62 -0.15 29.59
N GLU A 176 -9.33 0.21 28.53
CA GLU A 176 -10.42 -0.61 28.01
C GLU A 176 -9.93 -1.98 27.55
N THR A 177 -8.84 -2.02 26.76
CA THR A 177 -8.22 -3.27 26.30
C THR A 177 -7.75 -4.15 27.46
N ILE A 178 -7.32 -3.56 28.57
CA ILE A 178 -6.92 -4.30 29.78
C ILE A 178 -8.15 -4.89 30.50
N ARG A 179 -9.27 -4.18 30.50
CA ARG A 179 -10.54 -4.60 31.11
C ARG A 179 -11.19 -5.75 30.33
N SER A 180 -11.26 -5.63 29.01
CA SER A 180 -11.93 -6.60 28.13
C SER A 180 -11.01 -7.71 27.59
N GLY A 181 -9.72 -7.44 27.47
CA GLY A 181 -8.73 -8.35 26.90
C GLY A 181 -8.26 -9.46 27.85
N LYS A 182 -7.71 -10.53 27.27
CA LYS A 182 -7.13 -11.67 27.99
C LYS A 182 -5.74 -12.02 27.45
N GLY A 183 -4.98 -12.80 28.23
CA GLY A 183 -3.68 -13.36 27.83
C GLY A 183 -2.67 -12.32 27.37
N GLN A 184 -2.01 -12.58 26.23
CA GLN A 184 -0.94 -11.76 25.68
C GLN A 184 -1.39 -10.33 25.33
N LYS A 185 -2.62 -10.14 24.85
CA LYS A 185 -3.16 -8.82 24.49
C LYS A 185 -3.22 -7.90 25.72
N LYS A 186 -3.77 -8.42 26.84
CA LYS A 186 -3.83 -7.69 28.11
C LYS A 186 -2.42 -7.41 28.66
N ALA A 187 -1.52 -8.39 28.61
CA ALA A 187 -0.14 -8.22 29.08
C ALA A 187 0.63 -7.14 28.29
N ARG A 188 0.46 -7.08 26.96
CA ARG A 188 1.04 -6.01 26.13
C ARG A 188 0.44 -4.65 26.48
N ALA A 189 -0.89 -4.56 26.60
CA ALA A 189 -1.57 -3.32 26.93
C ALA A 189 -1.14 -2.74 28.29
N LEU A 190 -0.92 -3.59 29.31
CA LEU A 190 -0.35 -3.18 30.61
C LEU A 190 1.04 -2.54 30.48
N LYS A 191 1.93 -3.16 29.69
CA LYS A 191 3.29 -2.63 29.47
C LYS A 191 3.26 -1.30 28.71
N ARG A 192 2.40 -1.18 27.70
CA ARG A 192 2.19 0.07 26.95
C ARG A 192 1.63 1.17 27.84
N LEU A 193 0.59 0.88 28.62
CA LEU A 193 -0.03 1.83 29.53
C LEU A 193 0.97 2.36 30.57
N LYS A 194 1.91 1.52 31.04
CA LYS A 194 2.97 1.98 31.93
C LYS A 194 3.84 3.08 31.30
N VAL A 195 4.13 2.99 30.00
CA VAL A 195 4.92 4.00 29.28
C VAL A 195 4.08 5.25 29.03
N VAL A 196 2.85 5.09 28.53
CA VAL A 196 1.94 6.22 28.26
C VAL A 196 1.64 7.01 29.53
N SER A 197 1.26 6.34 30.62
CA SER A 197 0.98 6.98 31.91
C SER A 197 2.21 7.67 32.52
N ALA A 198 3.43 7.20 32.23
CA ALA A 198 4.64 7.87 32.69
C ALA A 198 4.81 9.25 32.03
N PHE A 199 4.41 9.41 30.76
CA PHE A 199 4.40 10.71 30.10
C PHE A 199 3.26 11.61 30.58
N LEU A 200 2.06 11.05 30.81
CA LEU A 200 0.93 11.82 31.34
C LEU A 200 1.15 12.35 32.77
N ASN A 201 1.84 11.58 33.61
CA ASN A 201 2.04 11.91 35.03
C ASN A 201 3.32 12.70 35.31
N THR A 202 4.10 13.06 34.29
CA THR A 202 5.34 13.84 34.44
C THR A 202 5.29 15.08 33.55
N THR A 203 6.21 16.03 33.77
CA THR A 203 6.38 17.19 32.88
C THR A 203 7.14 16.86 31.59
N ASN A 204 7.51 15.58 31.37
CA ASN A 204 8.30 15.17 30.23
C ASN A 204 7.40 15.01 28.99
N SER A 205 7.77 15.67 27.90
CA SER A 205 7.11 15.47 26.61
C SER A 205 7.72 14.27 25.87
N PRO A 206 6.91 13.41 25.21
CA PRO A 206 7.42 12.39 24.31
C PRO A 206 8.18 12.93 23.10
N ARG A 207 8.14 14.25 22.87
CA ARG A 207 8.83 14.95 21.78
C ARG A 207 10.33 15.21 22.05
N GLY A 208 10.74 15.13 23.32
CA GLY A 208 12.09 15.46 23.80
C GLY A 208 13.01 14.28 24.02
#